data_AF-A0A7J7XBH8-F1
#
_entry.id   AF-A0A7J7XBH8-F1
#
_cell.length_a   1.000
_cell.length_b   1.000
_cell.length_c   1.000
_cell.angle_alpha   90.00
_cell.angle_beta   90.00
_cell.angle_gamma   90.00
#
_symmetry.space_group_name_H-M   'P 1'
#
loop_
_entity.id
_entity.type
_entity.pdbx_description
1 polymer ?
#
loop_
_entity_poly.entity_id
_entity_poly.type
_entity_poly.pdbx_seq_one_letter_code
_entity_poly.pdbx_strand_id
1 'polypeptide(L)'
;MATNESVSIFSSASLAVEYVDSLLPENPLQEPFKNAWNYMLDNYTKFQIATWGSLIVHEALYFLFCLPAFLFQFIPYMKKYKIQKDKPETWENQWKCFKVLLFNHFCIQLPLICGTYYFTEYFNIPYGWERMPRWYMLLARCFGCAVIEDTWHYFLHRLLHHKKIYKYIPLNPLNLIPFYAGSRHHDFHHMNFIGNYASTFTWWDRIFGTDSQFVAYTEKMKIGKKTE
;
A
#
# COMPACT_ATOMS: atom_id res chain seq x y z
N MET A 1 -21.37 31.47 -12.03
CA MET A 1 -20.08 32.21 -12.02
C MET A 1 -18.92 31.36 -11.52
N ALA A 2 -19.05 30.62 -10.41
CA ALA A 2 -17.96 29.77 -9.87
C ALA A 2 -17.43 28.66 -10.82
N THR A 3 -18.28 28.10 -11.69
CA THR A 3 -17.88 27.05 -12.64
C THR A 3 -16.92 27.54 -13.73
N ASN A 4 -17.06 28.79 -14.18
CA ASN A 4 -16.20 29.36 -15.22
C ASN A 4 -14.81 29.71 -14.68
N GLU A 5 -14.74 30.17 -13.42
CA GLU A 5 -13.46 30.46 -12.75
C GLU A 5 -12.68 29.18 -12.48
N SER A 6 -13.34 28.12 -11.98
CA SER A 6 -12.66 26.83 -11.79
C SER A 6 -12.09 26.27 -13.09
N VAL A 7 -12.85 26.33 -14.19
CA VAL A 7 -12.40 25.85 -15.52
C VAL A 7 -11.23 26.69 -16.05
N SER A 8 -11.26 28.01 -15.84
CA SER A 8 -10.16 28.92 -16.20
C SER A 8 -8.88 28.64 -15.39
N ILE A 9 -9.01 28.37 -14.10
CA ILE A 9 -7.88 28.04 -13.22
C ILE A 9 -7.26 26.69 -13.61
N PHE A 10 -8.08 25.66 -13.85
CA PHE A 10 -7.58 24.35 -14.28
C PHE A 10 -6.87 24.41 -15.63
N SER A 11 -7.41 25.20 -16.57
CA SER A 11 -6.77 25.50 -17.86
C SER A 11 -5.42 26.20 -17.71
N SER A 12 -5.35 27.20 -16.83
CA SER A 12 -4.12 27.96 -16.60
C SER A 12 -3.04 27.09 -15.93
N ALA A 13 -3.44 26.23 -14.99
CA ALA A 13 -2.56 25.29 -14.33
C ALA A 13 -2.05 24.19 -15.28
N SER A 14 -2.91 23.65 -16.16
CA SER A 14 -2.46 22.68 -17.16
C SER A 14 -1.46 23.28 -18.13
N LEU A 15 -1.69 24.52 -18.58
CA LEU A 15 -0.79 25.22 -19.49
C LEU A 15 0.57 25.52 -18.84
N ALA A 16 0.58 25.91 -17.57
CA ALA A 16 1.80 26.12 -16.80
C ALA A 16 2.61 24.82 -16.64
N VAL A 17 1.92 23.69 -16.42
CA VAL A 17 2.57 22.38 -16.33
C VAL A 17 3.15 21.96 -17.68
N GLU A 18 2.43 22.15 -18.79
CA GLU A 18 2.96 21.90 -20.14
C GLU A 18 4.19 22.77 -20.46
N TYR A 19 4.14 24.04 -20.07
CA TYR A 19 5.28 24.94 -20.24
C TYR A 19 6.50 24.47 -19.44
N VAL A 20 6.34 24.12 -18.16
CA VAL A 20 7.43 23.59 -17.35
C VAL A 20 7.97 22.27 -17.92
N ASP A 21 7.10 21.38 -18.39
CA ASP A 21 7.50 20.11 -19.01
C ASP A 21 8.35 20.33 -20.26
N SER A 22 8.03 21.36 -21.07
CA SER A 22 8.81 21.73 -22.26
C SER A 22 10.21 22.26 -21.95
N LEU A 23 10.46 22.69 -20.71
CA LEU A 23 11.77 23.17 -20.26
C LEU A 23 12.63 22.05 -19.65
N LEU A 24 12.03 20.89 -19.35
CA LEU A 24 12.75 19.76 -18.80
C LEU A 24 13.49 18.99 -19.91
N PRO A 25 14.68 18.45 -19.63
CA PRO A 25 15.38 17.60 -20.59
C PRO A 25 14.57 16.33 -20.86
N GLU A 26 14.65 15.83 -22.09
CA GLU A 26 14.01 14.57 -22.47
C GLU A 26 14.49 13.43 -21.58
N ASN A 27 13.55 12.59 -21.14
CA ASN A 27 13.87 11.46 -20.29
C ASN A 27 14.54 10.35 -21.13
N PRO A 28 15.82 10.03 -20.89
CA PRO A 28 16.55 9.05 -21.71
C PRO A 28 15.99 7.63 -21.60
N LEU A 29 15.17 7.36 -20.58
CA LEU A 29 14.51 6.07 -20.39
C LEU A 29 13.16 5.99 -21.12
N GLN A 30 12.56 7.12 -21.48
CA GLN A 30 11.21 7.16 -22.04
C GLN A 30 11.13 6.41 -23.36
N GLU A 31 12.08 6.64 -24.26
CA GLU A 31 12.09 6.04 -25.60
C GLU A 31 12.32 4.52 -25.55
N PRO A 32 13.32 3.99 -24.80
CA PRO A 32 13.44 2.54 -24.58
C PRO A 32 12.18 1.90 -23.99
N PHE A 33 11.54 2.53 -22.99
CA PHE A 33 10.32 2.01 -22.39
C PHE A 33 9.14 2.03 -23.36
N LYS A 34 8.99 3.11 -24.14
CA LYS A 34 7.97 3.23 -25.19
C LYS A 34 8.10 2.10 -26.20
N ASN A 35 9.31 1.87 -26.69
CA ASN A 35 9.59 0.83 -27.67
C ASN A 35 9.35 -0.57 -27.11
N ALA A 36 9.76 -0.84 -25.88
CA ALA A 36 9.49 -2.11 -25.21
C ALA A 36 7.98 -2.34 -24.98
N TRP A 37 7.24 -1.30 -24.58
CA TRP A 37 5.80 -1.39 -24.36
C TRP A 37 5.03 -1.63 -25.66
N ASN A 38 5.36 -0.88 -26.72
CA ASN A 38 4.74 -1.06 -28.04
C ASN A 38 5.06 -2.44 -28.63
N TYR A 39 6.31 -2.90 -28.51
CA TYR A 39 6.66 -4.26 -28.89
C TYR A 39 5.77 -5.31 -28.20
N MET A 40 5.51 -5.11 -26.90
CA MET A 40 4.64 -6.03 -26.16
C MET A 40 3.18 -5.97 -26.65
N LEU A 41 2.65 -4.77 -26.95
CA LEU A 41 1.31 -4.60 -27.52
C LEU A 41 1.16 -5.23 -28.92
N ASP A 42 2.22 -5.19 -29.72
CA ASP A 42 2.20 -5.71 -31.09
C ASP A 42 2.33 -7.24 -31.15
N ASN A 43 2.96 -7.86 -30.14
CA ASN A 43 3.28 -9.29 -30.14
C ASN A 43 2.39 -10.13 -29.19
N TYR A 44 1.68 -9.52 -28.25
CA TYR A 44 0.87 -10.23 -27.27
C TYR A 44 -0.56 -9.69 -27.19
N THR A 45 -1.51 -10.59 -26.92
CA THR A 45 -2.90 -10.20 -26.68
C THR A 45 -3.01 -9.41 -25.37
N LYS A 46 -4.00 -8.52 -25.28
CA LYS A 46 -4.33 -7.81 -24.02
C LYS A 46 -4.49 -8.77 -22.85
N PHE A 47 -5.11 -9.93 -23.06
CA PHE A 47 -5.26 -10.95 -22.03
C PHE A 47 -3.90 -11.45 -21.54
N GLN A 48 -2.97 -11.80 -22.44
CA GLN A 48 -1.63 -12.27 -22.05
C GLN A 48 -0.84 -11.19 -21.29
N ILE A 49 -0.93 -9.95 -21.73
CA ILE A 49 -0.27 -8.81 -21.07
C ILE A 49 -0.86 -8.60 -19.67
N ALA A 50 -2.19 -8.53 -19.58
CA ALA A 50 -2.90 -8.28 -18.32
C ALA A 50 -2.75 -9.42 -17.31
N THR A 51 -2.57 -10.66 -17.78
CA THR A 51 -2.45 -11.84 -16.91
C THR A 51 -1.01 -12.24 -16.67
N TRP A 52 -0.35 -12.83 -17.67
CA TRP A 52 1.01 -13.34 -17.55
C TRP A 52 2.04 -12.23 -17.38
N GLY A 53 1.88 -11.13 -18.12
CA GLY A 53 2.74 -9.94 -17.96
C GLY A 53 2.68 -9.40 -16.53
N SER A 54 1.45 -9.16 -16.04
CA SER A 54 1.23 -8.71 -14.66
C SER A 54 1.74 -9.70 -13.61
N LEU A 55 1.53 -11.01 -13.80
CA LEU A 55 2.00 -12.04 -12.89
C LEU A 55 3.53 -12.02 -12.79
N ILE A 56 4.24 -12.04 -13.93
CA ILE A 56 5.71 -12.04 -13.95
C ILE A 56 6.27 -10.80 -13.26
N VAL A 57 5.74 -9.62 -13.57
CA VAL A 57 6.18 -8.36 -12.94
C VAL A 57 5.90 -8.39 -11.44
N HIS A 58 4.73 -8.89 -11.04
CA HIS A 58 4.37 -8.99 -9.63
C HIS A 58 5.31 -9.93 -8.87
N GLU A 59 5.50 -11.17 -9.34
CA GLU A 59 6.38 -12.16 -8.70
C GLU A 59 7.80 -11.62 -8.60
N ALA A 60 8.33 -11.06 -9.70
CA ALA A 60 9.68 -10.51 -9.73
C ALA A 60 9.87 -9.39 -8.69
N LEU A 61 8.93 -8.44 -8.61
CA LEU A 61 8.99 -7.36 -7.63
C LEU A 61 8.80 -7.88 -6.20
N TYR A 62 7.85 -8.79 -5.97
CA TYR A 62 7.60 -9.38 -4.66
C TYR A 62 8.85 -10.06 -4.12
N PHE A 63 9.45 -10.99 -4.88
CA PHE A 63 10.67 -11.67 -4.45
C PHE A 63 11.85 -10.72 -4.32
N LEU A 64 11.98 -9.72 -5.20
CA LEU A 64 13.02 -8.70 -5.10
C LEU A 64 12.93 -7.91 -3.78
N PHE A 65 11.74 -7.47 -3.39
CA PHE A 65 11.52 -6.72 -2.15
C PHE A 65 11.60 -7.59 -0.89
N CYS A 66 11.19 -8.86 -0.96
CA CYS A 66 11.29 -9.78 0.17
C CYS A 66 12.71 -10.33 0.39
N LEU A 67 13.54 -10.39 -0.66
CA LEU A 67 14.87 -10.98 -0.60
C LEU A 67 15.78 -10.33 0.46
N PRO A 68 15.90 -8.99 0.58
CA PRO A 68 16.69 -8.37 1.64
C PRO A 68 16.26 -8.79 3.05
N ALA A 69 14.95 -8.81 3.32
CA ALA A 69 14.41 -9.22 4.62
C ALA A 69 14.72 -10.70 4.92
N PHE A 70 14.60 -11.56 3.90
CA PHE A 70 14.98 -12.97 4.00
C PHE A 70 16.49 -13.15 4.25
N LEU A 71 17.35 -12.34 3.62
CA LEU A 71 18.80 -12.42 3.84
C LEU A 71 19.19 -11.93 5.24
N PHE A 72 18.55 -10.88 5.74
CA PHE A 72 18.84 -10.32 7.06
C PHE A 72 18.66 -11.32 8.21
N GLN A 73 17.79 -12.32 8.07
CA GLN A 73 17.60 -13.32 9.13
C GLN A 73 18.85 -14.20 9.35
N PHE A 74 19.71 -14.33 8.33
CA PHE A 74 20.93 -15.15 8.41
C PHE A 74 22.13 -14.35 8.93
N ILE A 75 22.05 -13.02 8.97
CA ILE A 75 23.12 -12.16 9.45
C ILE A 75 23.07 -12.11 10.99
N PRO A 76 24.11 -12.59 11.72
CA PRO A 76 24.08 -12.63 13.19
C PRO A 76 23.85 -11.25 13.83
N TYR A 77 24.39 -10.19 13.24
CA TYR A 77 24.21 -8.81 13.71
C TYR A 77 22.74 -8.35 13.68
N MET A 78 21.96 -8.80 12.70
CA MET A 78 20.56 -8.40 12.55
C MET A 78 19.65 -9.08 13.57
N LYS A 79 20.06 -10.22 14.15
CA LYS A 79 19.28 -10.94 15.18
C LYS A 79 18.99 -10.09 16.41
N LYS A 80 19.80 -9.07 16.71
CA LYS A 80 19.55 -8.16 17.84
C LYS A 80 18.30 -7.29 17.67
N TYR A 81 17.87 -7.05 16.43
CA TYR A 81 16.67 -6.27 16.10
C TYR A 81 15.39 -7.13 16.05
N LYS A 82 15.50 -8.46 16.16
CA LYS A 82 14.33 -9.35 16.20
C LYS A 82 13.55 -9.12 17.50
N ILE A 83 12.25 -8.88 17.37
CA ILE A 83 11.34 -8.63 18.50
C ILE A 83 11.15 -9.92 19.33
N GLN A 84 10.93 -11.05 18.67
CA GLN A 84 10.77 -12.36 19.31
C GLN A 84 12.08 -13.16 19.25
N LYS A 85 12.93 -13.03 20.28
CA LYS A 85 14.25 -13.69 20.34
C LYS A 85 14.15 -15.19 20.63
N ASP A 86 13.09 -15.57 21.33
CA ASP A 86 12.80 -16.87 21.92
C ASP A 86 12.12 -17.84 20.94
N LYS A 87 11.80 -17.37 19.73
CA LYS A 87 11.30 -18.19 18.62
C LYS A 87 12.29 -18.18 17.46
N PRO A 88 13.22 -19.15 17.38
CA PRO A 88 14.14 -19.26 16.24
C PRO A 88 13.37 -19.66 14.97
N GLU A 89 13.80 -19.13 13.83
CA GLU A 89 13.28 -19.59 12.53
C GLU A 89 13.83 -20.99 12.27
N THR A 90 12.96 -21.99 12.22
CA THR A 90 13.34 -23.35 11.82
C THR A 90 13.13 -23.53 10.32
N TRP A 91 13.93 -24.40 9.72
CA TRP A 91 13.79 -24.72 8.30
C TRP A 91 12.41 -25.32 7.99
N GLU A 92 11.82 -26.11 8.88
CA GLU A 92 10.48 -26.67 8.64
C GLU A 92 9.41 -25.57 8.57
N ASN A 93 9.50 -24.57 9.45
CA ASN A 93 8.57 -23.44 9.45
C ASN A 93 8.73 -22.57 8.21
N GLN A 94 9.97 -22.33 7.77
CA GLN A 94 10.25 -21.61 6.52
C GLN A 94 9.69 -22.37 5.31
N TRP A 95 9.87 -23.68 5.25
CA TRP A 95 9.34 -24.51 4.17
C TRP A 95 7.82 -24.56 4.16
N LYS A 96 7.19 -24.63 5.33
CA LYS A 96 5.74 -24.54 5.47
C LYS A 96 5.23 -23.18 4.99
N CYS A 97 5.89 -22.09 5.40
CA CYS A 97 5.57 -20.74 4.93
C CYS A 97 5.70 -20.63 3.41
N PHE A 98 6.79 -21.14 2.84
CA PHE A 98 7.03 -21.14 1.39
C PHE A 98 5.93 -21.88 0.61
N LYS A 99 5.47 -23.03 1.09
CA LYS A 99 4.34 -23.75 0.45
C LYS A 99 3.04 -22.96 0.48
N VAL A 100 2.72 -22.33 1.60
CA VAL A 100 1.52 -21.48 1.74
C VAL A 100 1.65 -20.25 0.83
N LEU A 101 2.85 -19.68 0.74
CA LEU A 101 3.15 -18.57 -0.15
C LEU A 101 2.86 -18.94 -1.61
N LEU A 102 3.40 -20.07 -2.08
CA LEU A 102 3.16 -20.56 -3.44
C LEU A 102 1.66 -20.81 -3.70
N PHE A 103 0.96 -21.43 -2.75
CA PHE A 103 -0.48 -21.64 -2.88
C PHE A 103 -1.23 -20.31 -3.02
N ASN A 104 -0.90 -19.31 -2.21
CA ASN A 104 -1.55 -18.00 -2.29
C ASN A 104 -1.29 -17.30 -3.63
N HIS A 105 -0.06 -17.34 -4.14
CA HIS A 105 0.30 -16.68 -5.41
C HIS A 105 -0.38 -17.35 -6.61
N PHE A 106 -0.40 -18.68 -6.67
CA PHE A 106 -0.94 -19.40 -7.83
C PHE A 106 -2.42 -19.74 -7.75
N CYS A 107 -2.99 -19.96 -6.56
CA CYS A 107 -4.38 -20.39 -6.41
C CYS A 107 -5.33 -19.27 -5.99
N ILE A 108 -4.84 -18.22 -5.33
CA ILE A 108 -5.69 -17.08 -4.91
C ILE A 108 -5.42 -15.87 -5.79
N GLN A 109 -4.16 -15.53 -5.98
CA GLN A 109 -3.78 -14.32 -6.68
C GLN A 109 -3.89 -14.42 -8.20
N LEU A 110 -3.52 -15.56 -8.81
CA LEU A 110 -3.68 -15.73 -10.25
C LEU A 110 -5.15 -15.55 -10.71
N PRO A 111 -6.18 -16.13 -10.06
CA PRO A 111 -7.57 -15.83 -10.37
C PRO A 111 -7.93 -14.33 -10.23
N LEU A 112 -7.40 -13.65 -9.22
CA LEU A 112 -7.61 -12.21 -9.04
C LEU A 112 -7.00 -11.40 -10.20
N ILE A 113 -5.79 -11.75 -10.63
CA ILE A 113 -5.13 -11.15 -11.80
C ILE A 113 -5.91 -11.45 -13.08
N CYS A 114 -6.45 -12.66 -13.26
CA CYS A 114 -7.36 -12.92 -14.37
C CYS A 114 -8.62 -12.04 -14.32
N GLY A 115 -9.14 -11.76 -13.11
CA GLY A 115 -10.23 -10.83 -12.87
C GLY A 115 -9.91 -9.39 -13.29
N THR A 116 -8.65 -8.93 -13.13
CA THR A 116 -8.28 -7.56 -13.51
C THR A 116 -8.38 -7.32 -15.01
N TYR A 117 -8.11 -8.33 -15.86
CA TYR A 117 -8.36 -8.23 -17.30
C TYR A 117 -9.83 -7.88 -17.60
N TYR A 118 -10.77 -8.65 -17.04
CA TYR A 118 -12.20 -8.41 -17.24
C TYR A 118 -12.63 -7.05 -16.72
N PHE A 119 -12.06 -6.60 -15.59
CA PHE A 119 -12.28 -5.26 -15.07
C PHE A 119 -11.80 -4.19 -16.08
N THR A 120 -10.58 -4.34 -16.62
CA THR A 120 -10.03 -3.37 -17.58
C THR A 120 -10.83 -3.29 -18.87
N GLU A 121 -11.33 -4.42 -19.37
CA GLU A 121 -12.18 -4.44 -20.57
C GLU A 121 -13.57 -3.87 -20.28
N TYR A 122 -14.18 -4.18 -19.13
CA TYR A 122 -15.48 -3.62 -18.74
C TYR A 122 -15.47 -2.10 -18.68
N PHE A 123 -14.39 -1.51 -18.14
CA PHE A 123 -14.22 -0.06 -18.05
C PHE A 123 -13.53 0.56 -19.28
N ASN A 124 -13.23 -0.22 -20.33
CA ASN A 124 -12.53 0.24 -21.54
C ASN A 124 -11.22 0.98 -21.24
N ILE A 125 -10.43 0.46 -20.29
CA ILE A 125 -9.16 1.08 -19.89
C ILE A 125 -8.14 0.89 -21.03
N PRO A 126 -7.56 1.99 -21.56
CA PRO A 126 -6.63 1.90 -22.68
C PRO A 126 -5.25 1.40 -22.24
N TYR A 127 -4.64 0.58 -23.10
CA TYR A 127 -3.28 0.04 -22.91
C TYR A 127 -2.22 0.81 -23.72
N GLY A 128 -2.61 1.71 -24.62
CA GLY A 128 -1.68 2.40 -25.50
C GLY A 128 -0.78 3.39 -24.75
N TRP A 129 0.50 3.47 -25.16
CA TRP A 129 1.50 4.37 -24.57
C TRP A 129 1.01 5.82 -24.50
N GLU A 130 0.42 6.33 -25.58
CA GLU A 130 -0.05 7.72 -25.70
C GLU A 130 -1.20 8.06 -24.73
N ARG A 131 -1.85 7.05 -24.13
CA ARG A 131 -2.91 7.21 -23.13
C ARG A 131 -2.38 7.10 -21.70
N MET A 132 -1.09 6.77 -21.51
CA MET A 132 -0.51 6.60 -20.20
C MET A 132 -0.47 7.96 -19.47
N PRO A 133 -1.06 8.07 -18.28
CA PRO A 133 -1.05 9.32 -17.53
C PRO A 133 0.38 9.69 -17.13
N ARG A 134 0.63 11.00 -17.02
CA ARG A 134 1.91 11.54 -16.54
C ARG A 134 2.21 11.04 -15.13
N TRP A 135 3.49 10.92 -14.79
CA TRP A 135 3.94 10.30 -13.53
C TRP A 135 3.34 10.93 -12.27
N TYR A 136 3.14 12.25 -12.24
CA TYR A 136 2.52 12.93 -11.09
C TYR A 136 1.03 12.63 -10.98
N MET A 137 0.33 12.40 -12.10
CA MET A 137 -1.06 11.94 -12.08
C MET A 137 -1.15 10.50 -11.59
N LEU A 138 -0.18 9.65 -11.93
CA LEU A 138 -0.08 8.30 -11.37
C LEU A 138 0.10 8.37 -9.86
N LEU A 139 1.03 9.18 -9.35
CA LEU A 139 1.22 9.37 -7.91
C LEU A 139 -0.03 9.89 -7.21
N ALA A 140 -0.72 10.88 -7.79
CA ALA A 140 -1.95 11.41 -7.24
C ALA A 140 -3.08 10.36 -7.20
N ARG A 141 -3.19 9.53 -8.25
CA ARG A 141 -4.14 8.40 -8.30
C ARG A 141 -3.79 7.33 -7.28
N CYS A 142 -2.53 6.92 -7.18
CA CYS A 142 -2.05 5.97 -6.18
C CYS A 142 -2.32 6.48 -4.76
N PHE A 143 -2.05 7.77 -4.49
CA PHE A 143 -2.38 8.39 -3.22
C PHE A 143 -3.89 8.35 -2.97
N GLY A 144 -4.73 8.75 -3.93
CA GLY A 144 -6.18 8.66 -3.82
C GLY A 144 -6.66 7.24 -3.53
N CYS A 145 -6.14 6.23 -4.22
CA CYS A 145 -6.42 4.82 -3.94
C CYS A 145 -6.00 4.43 -2.52
N ALA A 146 -4.81 4.82 -2.07
CA ALA A 146 -4.33 4.54 -0.71
C ALA A 146 -5.23 5.17 0.36
N VAL A 147 -5.73 6.39 0.12
CA VAL A 147 -6.69 7.05 1.02
C VAL A 147 -8.02 6.29 1.05
N ILE A 148 -8.55 5.91 -0.11
CA ILE A 148 -9.81 5.15 -0.21
C ILE A 148 -9.67 3.78 0.48
N GLU A 149 -8.58 3.07 0.21
CA GLU A 149 -8.27 1.77 0.81
C GLU A 149 -8.18 1.86 2.33
N ASP A 150 -7.40 2.82 2.86
CA ASP A 150 -7.25 3.03 4.29
C ASP A 150 -8.58 3.41 4.96
N THR A 151 -9.39 4.23 4.28
CA THR A 151 -10.73 4.61 4.74
C THR A 151 -11.65 3.39 4.83
N TRP A 152 -11.78 2.62 3.74
CA TRP A 152 -12.62 1.42 3.72
C TRP A 152 -12.14 0.39 4.74
N HIS A 153 -10.84 0.14 4.80
CA HIS A 153 -10.25 -0.81 5.75
C HIS A 153 -10.57 -0.40 7.18
N TYR A 154 -10.35 0.87 7.55
CA TYR A 154 -10.68 1.38 8.87
C TYR A 154 -12.15 1.14 9.24
N PHE A 155 -13.08 1.55 8.38
CA PHE A 155 -14.50 1.45 8.69
C PHE A 155 -15.00 0.01 8.69
N LEU A 156 -14.54 -0.84 7.77
CA LEU A 156 -14.92 -2.25 7.74
C LEU A 156 -14.33 -3.00 8.94
N HIS A 157 -13.05 -2.78 9.25
CA HIS A 157 -12.40 -3.40 10.39
C HIS A 157 -13.08 -2.94 11.69
N ARG A 158 -13.34 -1.64 11.86
CA ARG A 158 -14.11 -1.11 12.99
C ARG A 158 -15.54 -1.66 13.05
N LEU A 159 -16.19 -1.87 11.91
CA LEU A 159 -17.52 -2.48 11.85
C LEU A 159 -17.50 -3.93 12.33
N LEU A 160 -16.47 -4.71 11.98
CA LEU A 160 -16.28 -6.07 12.51
C LEU A 160 -16.09 -6.05 14.04
N HIS A 161 -15.48 -5.00 14.59
CA HIS A 161 -15.37 -4.76 16.03
C HIS A 161 -16.54 -3.96 16.64
N HIS A 162 -17.61 -3.68 15.89
CA HIS A 162 -18.72 -2.85 16.36
C HIS A 162 -19.42 -3.49 17.57
N LYS A 163 -19.90 -2.67 18.51
CA LYS A 163 -20.46 -3.13 19.81
C LYS A 163 -21.72 -4.00 19.73
N LYS A 164 -22.43 -4.02 18.59
CA LYS A 164 -23.51 -5.01 18.34
C LYS A 164 -22.96 -6.42 18.03
N ILE A 165 -21.66 -6.52 17.75
CA ILE A 165 -20.89 -7.73 17.49
C ILE A 165 -19.87 -8.01 18.65
N TYR A 166 -19.48 -7.00 19.47
CA TYR A 166 -18.53 -7.22 20.60
C TYR A 166 -18.73 -6.40 21.92
N LYS A 167 -19.90 -5.80 22.15
CA LYS A 167 -20.43 -5.33 23.47
C LYS A 167 -19.52 -4.44 24.38
N TYR A 168 -19.63 -3.11 24.13
CA TYR A 168 -19.54 -1.91 25.04
C TYR A 168 -18.25 -1.06 25.21
N ILE A 169 -18.51 0.24 25.51
CA ILE A 169 -17.70 1.34 26.12
C ILE A 169 -17.33 2.56 25.21
N PRO A 170 -17.69 3.81 25.60
CA PRO A 170 -17.99 4.98 24.74
C PRO A 170 -16.82 5.98 24.53
N LEU A 171 -17.00 6.88 23.55
CA LEU A 171 -16.07 7.89 23.01
C LEU A 171 -16.12 9.23 23.80
N ASN A 172 -15.00 9.98 23.85
CA ASN A 172 -14.92 11.45 24.06
C ASN A 172 -13.50 11.98 23.63
N PRO A 173 -13.20 13.29 23.40
CA PRO A 173 -12.71 13.80 22.11
C PRO A 173 -11.34 14.53 22.10
N LEU A 174 -10.64 14.47 20.95
CA LEU A 174 -9.55 15.35 20.42
C LEU A 174 -8.24 15.48 21.25
N ASN A 175 -7.01 15.65 20.75
CA ASN A 175 -6.27 15.74 19.46
C ASN A 175 -4.76 15.54 19.86
N LEU A 176 -3.73 15.22 19.05
CA LEU A 176 -3.14 15.96 17.91
C LEU A 176 -1.88 15.18 17.34
N ILE A 177 -1.92 14.70 16.07
CA ILE A 177 -0.88 14.50 14.98
C ILE A 177 0.44 13.66 15.28
N PRO A 178 1.01 12.67 14.49
CA PRO A 178 1.20 12.54 13.01
C PRO A 178 0.94 11.17 12.29
N PHE A 179 0.57 11.20 11.01
CA PHE A 179 -0.28 10.19 10.30
C PHE A 179 0.41 8.99 9.63
N TYR A 180 1.30 8.26 10.30
CA TYR A 180 1.78 6.97 9.77
C TYR A 180 1.66 5.85 10.79
N ALA A 181 0.91 4.81 10.44
CA ALA A 181 0.78 3.58 11.21
C ALA A 181 2.01 2.73 10.91
N GLY A 182 3.03 2.80 11.77
CA GLY A 182 4.18 1.91 11.67
C GLY A 182 3.82 0.47 12.07
N SER A 183 4.72 -0.49 11.81
CA SER A 183 4.54 -1.90 12.22
C SER A 183 4.18 -2.06 13.70
N ARG A 184 4.74 -1.22 14.56
CA ARG A 184 4.46 -1.19 16.00
C ARG A 184 3.01 -0.83 16.35
N HIS A 185 2.33 -0.03 15.52
CA HIS A 185 0.91 0.31 15.67
C HIS A 185 0.02 -0.90 15.41
N HIS A 186 0.34 -1.64 14.34
CA HIS A 186 -0.35 -2.87 13.94
C HIS A 186 -0.06 -4.03 14.91
N ASP A 187 1.18 -4.16 15.38
CA ASP A 187 1.56 -5.16 16.38
C ASP A 187 0.83 -4.92 17.72
N PHE A 188 0.70 -3.66 18.15
CA PHE A 188 -0.06 -3.32 19.35
C PHE A 188 -1.55 -3.66 19.19
N HIS A 189 -2.13 -3.41 18.02
CA HIS A 189 -3.49 -3.86 17.70
C HIS A 189 -3.62 -5.38 17.86
N HIS A 190 -2.67 -6.17 17.36
CA HIS A 190 -2.66 -7.63 17.56
C HIS A 190 -2.45 -8.07 19.01
N MET A 191 -1.89 -7.23 19.88
CA MET A 191 -1.76 -7.52 21.31
C MET A 191 -3.03 -7.17 22.09
N ASN A 192 -3.69 -6.08 21.72
CA ASN A 192 -4.73 -5.46 22.52
C ASN A 192 -6.15 -5.65 21.96
N PHE A 193 -6.28 -5.99 20.68
CA PHE A 193 -7.49 -6.38 19.93
C PHE A 193 -8.64 -5.35 19.89
N ILE A 194 -8.52 -4.25 20.62
CA ILE A 194 -9.50 -3.17 20.74
C ILE A 194 -8.75 -1.84 20.52
N GLY A 195 -9.21 -1.02 19.57
CA GLY A 195 -8.49 0.17 19.12
C GLY A 195 -7.42 -0.10 18.06
N ASN A 196 -6.75 0.96 17.58
CA ASN A 196 -5.68 0.92 16.59
C ASN A 196 -6.07 0.22 15.27
N TYR A 197 -7.17 0.64 14.65
CA TYR A 197 -7.75 -0.03 13.48
C TYR A 197 -7.19 0.44 12.14
N ALA A 198 -6.44 1.55 12.11
CA ALA A 198 -5.83 2.05 10.88
C ALA A 198 -4.70 1.12 10.41
N SER A 199 -4.70 0.81 9.11
CA SER A 199 -3.68 -0.01 8.47
C SER A 199 -2.45 0.81 8.06
N THR A 200 -2.67 2.01 7.50
CA THR A 200 -1.59 2.82 6.90
C THR A 200 -1.52 4.21 7.51
N PHE A 201 -2.63 4.95 7.52
CA PHE A 201 -2.68 6.32 8.00
C PHE A 201 -3.44 6.37 9.33
N THR A 202 -2.79 6.84 10.40
CA THR A 202 -3.42 6.89 11.75
C THR A 202 -4.47 7.99 11.90
N TRP A 203 -4.87 8.68 10.83
CA TRP A 203 -5.80 9.80 10.88
C TRP A 203 -7.18 9.41 11.40
N TRP A 204 -7.74 8.30 10.94
CA TRP A 204 -9.02 7.78 11.39
C TRP A 204 -8.95 7.33 12.84
N ASP A 205 -7.86 6.68 13.22
CA ASP A 205 -7.64 6.31 14.62
C ASP A 205 -7.61 7.54 15.53
N ARG A 206 -6.93 8.61 15.10
CA ARG A 206 -6.90 9.88 15.86
C ARG A 206 -8.22 10.61 15.87
N ILE A 207 -8.88 10.73 14.73
CA ILE A 207 -10.17 11.43 14.59
C ILE A 207 -11.21 10.79 15.52
N PHE A 208 -11.19 9.46 15.62
CA PHE A 208 -12.15 8.71 16.43
C PHE A 208 -11.61 8.25 17.79
N GLY A 209 -10.39 8.62 18.17
CA GLY A 209 -9.78 8.32 19.46
C GLY A 209 -9.47 6.83 19.70
N THR A 210 -9.38 6.02 18.65
CA THR A 210 -9.14 4.58 18.75
C THR A 210 -7.67 4.21 18.97
N ASP A 211 -6.71 5.16 18.92
CA ASP A 211 -5.28 4.94 19.24
C ASP A 211 -4.86 5.28 20.69
N SER A 212 -5.80 5.67 21.55
CA SER A 212 -5.51 6.15 22.91
C SER A 212 -4.65 5.20 23.76
N GLN A 213 -4.89 3.89 23.67
CA GLN A 213 -4.15 2.88 24.42
C GLN A 213 -2.71 2.71 23.90
N PHE A 214 -2.48 2.88 22.60
CA PHE A 214 -1.15 2.83 22.01
C PHE A 214 -0.30 4.04 22.37
N VAL A 215 -0.91 5.23 22.46
CA VAL A 215 -0.24 6.45 22.93
C VAL A 215 0.22 6.25 24.37
N ALA A 216 -0.67 5.80 25.27
CA ALA A 216 -0.34 5.55 26.67
C ALA A 216 0.76 4.47 26.84
N TYR A 217 0.71 3.40 26.04
CA TYR A 217 1.76 2.38 25.99
C TYR A 217 3.12 2.98 25.57
N THR A 218 3.13 3.81 24.54
CA THR A 218 4.35 4.44 24.03
C THR A 218 4.95 5.43 25.03
N GLU A 219 4.12 6.18 25.75
CA GLU A 219 4.56 7.09 26.82
C GLU A 219 5.19 6.35 27.99
N LYS A 220 4.57 5.27 28.46
CA LYS A 220 5.15 4.41 29.51
C LYS A 220 6.52 3.85 29.10
N MET A 221 6.66 3.39 27.86
CA MET A 221 7.93 2.87 27.33
C MET A 221 9.02 3.96 27.21
N LYS A 222 8.64 5.22 26.95
CA LYS A 222 9.57 6.35 26.92
C LYS A 222 10.03 6.76 28.32
N ILE A 223 9.15 6.69 29.32
CA ILE A 223 9.47 7.01 30.72
C ILE A 223 10.41 5.94 31.30
N GLY A 224 10.10 4.65 31.09
CA GLY A 224 10.94 3.55 31.59
C GLY A 224 12.38 3.57 31.06
N LYS A 225 12.57 3.97 29.79
CA LYS A 225 13.90 4.15 29.18
C LYS A 225 14.69 5.38 29.65
N LYS A 226 14.05 6.35 30.31
CA LYS A 226 14.74 7.52 30.89
C LYS A 226 15.18 7.30 32.33
N THR A 227 14.63 6.29 32.99
CA THR A 227 14.91 5.92 34.38
C THR A 227 15.94 4.79 34.51
N GLU A 228 16.38 4.20 33.39
CA GLU A 228 17.55 3.32 33.28
C GLU A 228 18.75 4.12 32.74
#